data_AF-A0A6C0ET44-F1
#
_entry.id   AF-A0A6C0ET44-F1
#
_cell.length_a   1.000
_cell.length_b   1.000
_cell.length_c   1.000
_cell.angle_alpha   90.00
_cell.angle_beta   90.00
_cell.angle_gamma   90.00
#
_symmetry.space_group_name_H-M   'P 1'
#
loop_
_entity.id
_entity.type
_entity.pdbx_description
1 polymer ?
#
loop_
_entity_poly.entity_id
_entity_poly.type
_entity_poly.pdbx_seq_one_letter_code
_entity_poly.pdbx_strand_id
1 'polypeptide(L)'
;MLFNGLFFALLLVTFLIFYFFYHINHKFHKNNEFISYIAIITSISTFILAIGVLFQVISYQIQQYKNAVQSYSDYSKDFVTYIIEMFRQYPEMNYYYEELFFNKPIPPNQVRNIILEQQLTITIFTKTVEPIAIIKEFPYNKDVMVIKQNFIKILGNFFKSKTFTNYYVYYYKPSIGGGNVIDFMKENFNV
;
A
#
# COMPACT_ATOMS: atom_id res chain seq x y z
N MET A 1 -19.39 5.58 -8.84
CA MET A 1 -20.11 6.12 -10.01
C MET A 1 -21.49 6.67 -9.67
N LEU A 2 -22.36 5.94 -8.95
CA LEU A 2 -23.71 6.42 -8.58
C LEU A 2 -23.74 7.76 -7.82
N PHE A 3 -22.74 8.03 -6.97
CA PHE A 3 -22.71 9.26 -6.15
C PHE A 3 -22.44 10.54 -6.94
N ASN A 4 -21.57 10.47 -7.96
CA ASN A 4 -21.30 11.62 -8.83
C ASN A 4 -22.52 11.99 -9.67
N GLY A 5 -23.27 10.98 -10.16
CA GLY A 5 -24.50 11.21 -10.91
C GLY A 5 -25.58 11.94 -10.09
N LEU A 6 -25.73 11.56 -8.82
CA LEU A 6 -26.70 12.17 -7.90
C LEU A 6 -26.31 13.62 -7.55
N PHE A 7 -25.02 13.90 -7.40
CA PHE A 7 -24.50 15.25 -7.18
C PHE A 7 -24.70 16.17 -8.39
N PHE A 8 -24.38 15.71 -9.60
CA PHE A 8 -24.62 16.47 -10.83
C PHE A 8 -26.12 16.70 -11.05
N ALA A 9 -26.97 15.72 -10.73
CA ALA A 9 -28.42 15.89 -10.78
C ALA A 9 -28.92 16.97 -9.82
N LEU A 10 -28.40 17.02 -8.58
CA LEU A 10 -28.76 18.07 -7.61
C LEU A 10 -28.30 19.46 -8.05
N LEU A 11 -27.08 19.60 -8.58
CA LEU A 11 -26.60 20.86 -9.16
C LEU A 11 -27.48 21.32 -10.33
N LEU A 12 -27.84 20.40 -11.22
CA LEU A 12 -28.69 20.68 -12.38
C LEU A 12 -30.10 21.11 -11.95
N VAL A 13 -30.69 20.44 -10.96
CA VAL A 13 -32.00 20.82 -10.39
C VAL A 13 -31.92 22.21 -9.74
N THR A 14 -30.85 22.50 -9.00
CA THR A 14 -30.67 23.81 -8.35
C THR A 14 -30.50 24.93 -9.39
N PHE A 15 -29.74 24.66 -10.46
CA PHE A 15 -29.57 25.58 -11.59
C PHE A 15 -30.88 25.81 -12.36
N LEU A 16 -31.66 24.75 -12.60
CA LEU A 16 -32.96 24.84 -13.28
C LEU A 16 -33.98 25.63 -12.45
N ILE A 17 -34.01 25.43 -11.13
CA ILE A 17 -34.84 26.24 -10.21
C ILE A 17 -34.42 27.71 -10.31
N PHE A 18 -33.11 27.99 -10.25
CA PHE A 18 -32.58 29.35 -10.36
C PHE A 18 -32.93 30.01 -11.71
N TYR A 19 -32.74 29.30 -12.82
CA TYR A 19 -33.07 29.75 -14.17
C TYR A 19 -34.57 30.05 -14.31
N PHE A 20 -35.42 29.17 -13.78
CA PHE A 20 -36.87 29.32 -13.81
C PHE A 20 -37.34 30.56 -13.01
N PHE A 21 -36.79 30.78 -11.80
CA PHE A 21 -37.09 31.97 -11.01
C PHE A 21 -36.53 33.27 -11.62
N TYR A 22 -35.37 33.20 -12.28
CA TYR A 22 -34.77 34.33 -12.98
C TYR A 22 -35.63 34.78 -14.19
N HIS A 23 -36.12 33.83 -14.98
CA HIS A 23 -36.84 34.15 -16.22
C HIS A 23 -38.30 34.59 -15.98
N ILE A 24 -38.96 34.09 -14.93
CA ILE A 24 -40.37 34.41 -14.66
C ILE A 24 -40.55 35.80 -14.06
N ASN A 25 -39.51 36.42 -13.47
CA ASN A 25 -39.68 37.58 -12.62
C ASN A 25 -38.58 38.64 -12.78
N HIS A 26 -38.57 39.34 -13.92
CA HIS A 26 -37.69 40.48 -14.20
C HIS A 26 -37.80 41.69 -13.24
N LYS A 27 -38.75 41.67 -12.29
CA LYS A 27 -38.93 42.73 -11.27
C LYS A 27 -38.39 42.39 -9.87
N PHE A 28 -37.95 41.15 -9.62
CA PHE A 28 -37.57 40.69 -8.28
C PHE A 28 -36.17 41.12 -7.83
N HIS A 29 -35.31 41.54 -8.77
CA HIS A 29 -33.88 41.80 -8.51
C HIS A 29 -33.62 43.01 -7.59
N LYS A 30 -34.63 43.82 -7.28
CA LYS A 30 -34.55 44.99 -6.38
C LYS A 30 -35.14 44.75 -4.98
N ASN A 31 -35.65 43.55 -4.69
CA ASN A 31 -36.18 43.22 -3.36
C ASN A 31 -35.07 42.63 -2.47
N ASN A 32 -34.80 43.25 -1.32
CA ASN A 32 -33.82 42.79 -0.34
C ASN A 32 -34.12 41.36 0.18
N GLU A 33 -35.39 40.96 0.23
CA GLU A 33 -35.79 39.60 0.61
C GLU A 33 -35.31 38.59 -0.44
N PHE A 34 -35.44 38.92 -1.73
CA PHE A 34 -34.99 38.07 -2.84
C PHE A 34 -33.47 37.91 -2.87
N ILE A 35 -32.73 39.00 -2.63
CA ILE A 35 -31.27 38.96 -2.49
C ILE A 35 -30.86 38.08 -1.30
N SER A 36 -31.60 38.16 -0.19
CA SER A 36 -31.36 37.32 1.00
C SER A 36 -31.61 35.84 0.72
N TYR A 37 -32.69 35.50 0.00
CA TYR A 37 -32.95 34.12 -0.42
C TYR A 37 -31.87 33.57 -1.35
N ILE A 38 -31.42 34.37 -2.33
CA ILE A 38 -30.30 33.98 -3.20
C ILE A 38 -29.04 33.75 -2.36
N ALA A 39 -28.70 34.66 -1.45
CA ALA A 39 -27.51 34.53 -0.60
C ALA A 39 -27.54 33.26 0.26
N ILE A 40 -28.72 32.90 0.80
CA ILE A 40 -28.92 31.65 1.56
C ILE A 40 -28.74 30.43 0.64
N ILE A 41 -29.36 30.41 -0.54
CA ILE A 41 -29.25 29.29 -1.49
C ILE A 41 -27.81 29.12 -1.99
N THR A 42 -27.11 30.21 -2.30
CA THR A 42 -25.70 30.15 -2.71
C THR A 42 -24.83 29.64 -1.58
N SER A 43 -25.07 30.08 -0.34
CA SER A 43 -24.30 29.60 0.83
C SER A 43 -24.52 28.11 1.09
N ILE A 44 -25.76 27.63 1.01
CA ILE A 44 -26.09 26.20 1.13
C ILE A 44 -25.42 25.41 -0.01
N SER A 45 -25.45 25.93 -1.23
CA SER A 45 -24.84 25.30 -2.39
C SER A 45 -23.32 25.19 -2.25
N THR A 46 -22.65 26.26 -1.81
CA THR A 46 -21.20 26.26 -1.52
C THR A 46 -20.85 25.27 -0.41
N PHE A 47 -21.67 25.17 0.64
CA PHE A 47 -21.48 24.21 1.73
C PHE A 47 -21.60 22.75 1.23
N ILE A 48 -22.60 22.46 0.40
CA ILE A 48 -22.78 21.13 -0.22
C ILE A 48 -21.59 20.79 -1.13
N LEU A 49 -21.08 21.74 -1.91
CA LEU A 49 -19.89 21.56 -2.75
C LEU A 49 -18.66 21.21 -1.89
N ALA A 50 -18.43 21.94 -0.79
CA ALA A 50 -17.31 21.68 0.11
C ALA A 50 -17.38 20.28 0.73
N ILE A 51 -18.57 19.85 1.15
CA ILE A 51 -18.82 18.49 1.64
C ILE A 51 -18.58 17.46 0.53
N GLY A 52 -19.05 17.70 -0.69
CA GLY A 52 -18.84 16.82 -1.84
C GLY A 52 -17.37 16.60 -2.14
N VAL A 53 -16.57 17.67 -2.13
CA VAL A 53 -15.10 17.59 -2.29
C VAL A 53 -14.46 16.79 -1.17
N LEU A 54 -14.85 17.02 0.09
CA LEU A 54 -14.35 16.25 1.23
C LEU A 54 -14.65 14.74 1.08
N PHE A 55 -15.87 14.38 0.73
CA PHE A 55 -16.24 12.99 0.48
C PHE A 55 -15.49 12.38 -0.71
N GLN A 56 -15.22 13.15 -1.77
CA GLN A 56 -14.46 12.68 -2.92
C GLN A 56 -13.00 12.38 -2.54
N VAL A 57 -12.37 13.25 -1.74
CA VAL A 57 -11.02 13.04 -1.21
C VAL A 57 -10.99 11.79 -0.33
N ILE A 58 -11.94 11.65 0.60
CA ILE A 58 -12.05 10.47 1.47
C ILE A 58 -12.26 9.19 0.63
N SER A 59 -13.15 9.23 -0.37
CA SER A 59 -13.42 8.09 -1.25
C SER A 59 -12.18 7.70 -2.06
N TYR A 60 -11.42 8.67 -2.55
CA TYR A 60 -10.18 8.42 -3.27
C TYR A 60 -9.15 7.73 -2.36
N GLN A 61 -8.98 8.21 -1.13
CA GLN A 61 -8.10 7.58 -0.14
C GLN A 61 -8.52 6.14 0.18
N ILE A 62 -9.82 5.89 0.38
CA ILE A 62 -10.35 4.54 0.62
C ILE A 62 -10.09 3.61 -0.57
N GLN A 63 -10.19 4.12 -1.80
CA GLN A 63 -9.96 3.33 -3.01
C GLN A 63 -8.48 3.01 -3.22
N GLN A 64 -7.60 4.00 -3.04
CA GLN A 64 -6.14 3.76 -3.04
C GLN A 64 -5.75 2.73 -1.97
N TYR A 65 -6.33 2.85 -0.78
CA TYR A 65 -6.16 1.88 0.30
C TYR A 65 -6.59 0.46 -0.11
N LYS A 66 -7.79 0.28 -0.67
CA LYS A 66 -8.27 -1.05 -1.10
C LYS A 66 -7.35 -1.66 -2.17
N ASN A 67 -6.89 -0.84 -3.10
CA ASN A 67 -5.97 -1.29 -4.14
C ASN A 67 -4.62 -1.70 -3.55
N ALA A 68 -4.07 -0.94 -2.60
CA ALA A 68 -2.81 -1.26 -1.92
C ALA A 68 -2.90 -2.56 -1.11
N VAL A 69 -3.99 -2.77 -0.35
CA VAL A 69 -4.18 -4.00 0.43
C VAL A 69 -4.37 -5.22 -0.47
N GLN A 70 -5.15 -5.09 -1.55
CA GLN A 70 -5.32 -6.18 -2.52
C GLN A 70 -3.99 -6.52 -3.20
N SER A 71 -3.26 -5.50 -3.69
CA SER A 71 -1.94 -5.65 -4.29
C SER A 71 -0.97 -6.36 -3.35
N TYR A 72 -1.00 -6.06 -2.05
CA TYR A 72 -0.16 -6.75 -1.08
C TYR A 72 -0.63 -8.19 -0.84
N SER A 73 -1.93 -8.44 -0.67
CA SER A 73 -2.42 -9.80 -0.41
C SER A 73 -1.96 -10.76 -1.51
N ASP A 74 -2.06 -10.32 -2.75
CA ASP A 74 -1.55 -11.03 -3.92
C ASP A 74 -0.03 -11.15 -3.86
N TYR A 75 0.68 -10.05 -3.59
CA TYR A 75 2.14 -10.05 -3.42
C TYR A 75 2.65 -11.04 -2.36
N SER A 76 1.96 -11.19 -1.23
CA SER A 76 2.40 -12.05 -0.13
C SER A 76 2.37 -13.54 -0.50
N LYS A 77 1.37 -13.93 -1.29
CA LYS A 77 1.29 -15.27 -1.89
C LYS A 77 2.35 -15.42 -2.98
N ASP A 78 2.58 -14.36 -3.74
CA ASP A 78 3.58 -14.34 -4.80
C ASP A 78 5.01 -14.37 -4.24
N PHE A 79 5.27 -13.81 -3.06
CA PHE A 79 6.61 -13.77 -2.47
C PHE A 79 7.14 -15.16 -2.13
N VAL A 80 6.34 -15.99 -1.46
CA VAL A 80 6.74 -17.38 -1.15
C VAL A 80 6.85 -18.20 -2.42
N THR A 81 5.87 -18.07 -3.33
CA THR A 81 5.89 -18.74 -4.63
C THR A 81 7.13 -18.37 -5.42
N TYR A 82 7.47 -17.08 -5.48
CA TYR A 82 8.64 -16.54 -6.13
C TYR A 82 9.94 -17.16 -5.59
N ILE A 83 10.09 -17.24 -4.26
CA ILE A 83 11.28 -17.84 -3.66
C ILE A 83 11.36 -19.34 -4.00
N ILE A 84 10.24 -20.07 -3.94
CA ILE A 84 10.20 -21.49 -4.33
C ILE A 84 10.59 -21.67 -5.80
N GLU A 85 10.04 -20.85 -6.69
CA GLU A 85 10.36 -20.91 -8.12
C GLU A 85 11.81 -20.54 -8.41
N MET A 86 12.35 -19.56 -7.69
CA MET A 86 13.75 -19.17 -7.76
C MET A 86 14.65 -20.36 -7.38
N PHE A 87 14.39 -21.05 -6.27
CA PHE A 87 15.16 -22.24 -5.89
C PHE A 87 14.93 -23.44 -6.83
N ARG A 88 13.76 -23.56 -7.46
CA ARG A 88 13.51 -24.58 -8.48
C ARG A 88 14.42 -24.43 -9.70
N GLN A 89 14.83 -23.20 -10.04
CA GLN A 89 15.76 -22.93 -11.13
C GLN A 89 17.21 -23.30 -10.80
N TYR A 90 17.54 -23.44 -9.51
CA TYR A 90 18.88 -23.78 -9.02
C TYR A 90 18.80 -24.99 -8.06
N PRO A 91 18.53 -26.22 -8.55
CA PRO A 91 18.40 -27.39 -7.70
C PRO A 91 19.62 -27.68 -6.82
N GLU A 92 20.81 -27.29 -7.26
CA GLU A 92 22.06 -27.37 -6.49
C GLU A 92 22.04 -26.53 -5.21
N MET A 93 21.15 -25.53 -5.14
CA MET A 93 20.96 -24.66 -3.98
C MET A 93 19.94 -25.19 -2.98
N ASN A 94 19.49 -26.45 -3.12
CA ASN A 94 18.53 -27.03 -2.19
C ASN A 94 19.03 -27.05 -0.74
N TYR A 95 20.34 -27.20 -0.50
CA TYR A 95 20.89 -27.10 0.85
C TYR A 95 20.65 -25.71 1.46
N TYR A 96 20.70 -24.66 0.65
CA TYR A 96 20.47 -23.29 1.09
C TYR A 96 18.97 -23.01 1.28
N TYR A 97 18.12 -23.52 0.39
CA TYR A 97 16.68 -23.55 0.59
C TYR A 97 16.31 -24.21 1.94
N GLU A 98 16.92 -25.36 2.24
CA GLU A 98 16.68 -26.07 3.49
C GLU A 98 17.18 -25.31 4.73
N GLU A 99 18.32 -24.62 4.61
CA GLU A 99 18.82 -23.71 5.65
C GLU A 99 17.79 -22.60 5.93
N LEU A 100 17.24 -21.96 4.88
CA LEU A 100 16.33 -20.82 5.02
C LEU A 100 14.92 -21.21 5.50
N PHE A 101 14.31 -22.23 4.92
CA PHE A 101 12.91 -22.58 5.18
C PHE A 101 12.73 -23.51 6.37
N PHE A 102 13.70 -24.41 6.59
CA PHE A 102 13.60 -25.45 7.61
C PHE A 102 14.63 -25.31 8.73
N ASN A 103 15.53 -24.34 8.66
CA ASN A 103 16.64 -24.18 9.61
C ASN A 103 17.47 -25.45 9.74
N LYS A 104 17.57 -26.23 8.66
CA LYS A 104 18.38 -27.45 8.66
C LYS A 104 19.86 -27.04 8.59
N PRO A 105 20.72 -27.64 9.43
CA PRO A 105 22.16 -27.41 9.32
C PRO A 105 22.64 -27.92 7.97
N ILE A 106 23.56 -27.17 7.35
CA ILE A 106 24.19 -27.60 6.10
C ILE A 106 25.01 -28.86 6.37
N PRO A 107 24.90 -29.90 5.54
CA PRO A 107 25.72 -31.10 5.67
C PRO A 107 27.21 -30.74 5.68
N PRO A 108 28.04 -31.34 6.54
CA PRO A 108 29.45 -30.95 6.67
C PRO A 108 30.28 -31.16 5.40
N ASN A 109 29.84 -32.04 4.50
CA ASN A 109 30.50 -32.32 3.22
C ASN A 109 29.92 -31.51 2.04
N GLN A 110 28.92 -30.66 2.29
CA GLN A 110 28.30 -29.84 1.24
C GLN A 110 29.22 -28.66 0.90
N VAL A 111 29.63 -28.57 -0.36
CA VAL A 111 30.34 -27.39 -0.87
C VAL A 111 29.32 -26.27 -1.08
N ARG A 112 29.59 -25.11 -0.46
CA ARG A 112 28.74 -23.91 -0.57
C ARG A 112 29.10 -23.10 -1.81
N ASN A 113 28.10 -22.74 -2.61
CA ASN A 113 28.24 -21.79 -3.69
C ASN A 113 27.97 -20.37 -3.19
N ILE A 114 28.99 -19.75 -2.57
CA ILE A 114 28.88 -18.44 -1.90
C ILE A 114 28.32 -17.35 -2.83
N ILE A 115 28.74 -17.34 -4.10
CA ILE A 115 28.30 -16.35 -5.08
C ILE A 115 26.80 -16.47 -5.33
N LEU A 116 26.32 -17.70 -5.54
CA LEU A 116 24.91 -17.93 -5.82
C LEU A 116 24.04 -17.68 -4.57
N GLU A 117 24.50 -18.08 -3.38
CA GLU A 117 23.81 -17.76 -2.13
C GLU A 117 23.64 -16.26 -1.93
N GLN A 118 24.70 -15.48 -2.17
CA GLN A 118 24.66 -14.02 -2.08
C GLN A 118 23.65 -13.43 -3.08
N GLN A 119 23.69 -13.86 -4.34
CA GLN A 119 22.76 -13.40 -5.38
C GLN A 119 21.30 -13.70 -5.04
N LEU A 120 21.02 -14.94 -4.60
CA LEU A 120 19.68 -15.34 -4.17
C LEU A 120 19.22 -14.53 -2.95
N THR A 121 20.10 -14.30 -1.98
CA THR A 121 19.78 -13.50 -0.78
C THR A 121 19.45 -12.05 -1.13
N ILE A 122 20.27 -11.42 -1.97
CA ILE A 122 20.01 -10.03 -2.44
C ILE A 122 18.68 -9.97 -3.20
N THR A 123 18.39 -10.98 -4.01
CA THR A 123 17.13 -11.09 -4.77
C THR A 123 15.93 -11.20 -3.82
N ILE A 124 16.01 -12.05 -2.79
CA ILE A 124 15.00 -12.16 -1.74
C ILE A 124 14.79 -10.79 -1.08
N PHE A 125 15.87 -10.11 -0.66
CA PHE A 125 15.77 -8.80 0.00
C PHE A 125 15.20 -7.71 -0.89
N THR A 126 15.53 -7.69 -2.17
CA THR A 126 14.98 -6.72 -3.13
C THR A 126 13.47 -6.88 -3.23
N LYS A 127 12.97 -8.13 -3.16
CA LYS A 127 11.53 -8.43 -3.08
C LYS A 127 10.90 -8.12 -1.72
N THR A 128 11.65 -7.66 -0.71
CA THR A 128 11.07 -7.18 0.55
C THR A 128 10.76 -5.69 0.55
N VAL A 129 11.31 -4.92 -0.40
CA VAL A 129 11.23 -3.45 -0.43
C VAL A 129 9.78 -2.95 -0.51
N GLU A 130 9.04 -3.43 -1.51
CA GLU A 130 7.66 -3.02 -1.76
C GLU A 130 6.70 -3.40 -0.60
N PRO A 131 6.76 -4.64 -0.07
CA PRO A 131 6.04 -4.98 1.16
C PRO A 131 6.29 -4.03 2.32
N ILE A 132 7.55 -3.72 2.59
CA ILE A 132 7.92 -2.86 3.71
C ILE A 132 7.38 -1.45 3.51
N ALA A 133 7.41 -0.93 2.28
CA ALA A 133 6.85 0.38 1.96
C ALA A 133 5.35 0.45 2.30
N ILE A 134 4.57 -0.54 1.85
CA ILE A 134 3.12 -0.60 2.12
C ILE A 134 2.83 -0.73 3.62
N ILE A 135 3.58 -1.58 4.33
CA ILE A 135 3.43 -1.75 5.79
C ILE A 135 3.66 -0.42 6.53
N LYS A 136 4.67 0.35 6.11
CA LYS A 136 4.98 1.65 6.71
C LYS A 136 3.95 2.71 6.38
N GLU A 137 3.37 2.68 5.18
CA GLU A 137 2.35 3.64 4.75
C GLU A 137 1.01 3.44 5.48
N PHE A 138 0.65 2.19 5.80
CA PHE A 138 -0.66 1.85 6.40
C PHE A 138 -0.57 1.05 7.72
N PRO A 139 0.07 1.58 8.79
CA PRO A 139 0.48 0.79 9.96
C PRO A 139 -0.66 0.30 10.86
N TYR A 140 -1.82 0.97 10.87
CA TYR A 140 -2.95 0.66 11.78
C TYR A 140 -4.07 -0.14 11.14
N ASN A 141 -3.86 -0.60 9.91
CA ASN A 141 -4.89 -1.33 9.21
C ASN A 141 -4.89 -2.82 9.59
N LYS A 142 -6.05 -3.38 9.93
CA LYS A 142 -6.19 -4.78 10.36
C LYS A 142 -5.62 -5.77 9.33
N ASP A 143 -5.92 -5.58 8.05
CA ASP A 143 -5.46 -6.48 6.99
C ASP A 143 -3.94 -6.35 6.82
N VAL A 144 -3.43 -5.12 6.75
CA VAL A 144 -1.98 -4.85 6.67
C VAL A 144 -1.24 -5.41 7.90
N MET A 145 -1.83 -5.35 9.09
CA MET A 145 -1.25 -5.92 10.31
C MET A 145 -1.15 -7.44 10.24
N VAL A 146 -2.19 -8.14 9.77
CA VAL A 146 -2.14 -9.59 9.56
C VAL A 146 -1.02 -9.94 8.58
N ILE A 147 -0.90 -9.16 7.50
CA ILE A 147 0.12 -9.48 6.51
C ILE A 147 1.53 -9.11 7.00
N LYS A 148 1.69 -7.99 7.72
CA LYS A 148 2.92 -7.65 8.43
C LYS A 148 3.37 -8.81 9.32
N GLN A 149 2.46 -9.39 10.10
CA GLN A 149 2.77 -10.53 10.97
C GLN A 149 3.24 -11.76 10.18
N ASN A 150 2.55 -12.11 9.09
CA ASN A 150 2.95 -13.22 8.23
C ASN A 150 4.32 -12.99 7.59
N PHE A 151 4.57 -11.77 7.12
CA PHE A 151 5.81 -11.38 6.50
C PHE A 151 6.98 -11.40 7.49
N ILE A 152 6.77 -10.88 8.71
CA ILE A 152 7.75 -10.97 9.81
C ILE A 152 8.04 -12.42 10.15
N LYS A 153 7.02 -13.30 10.17
CA LYS A 153 7.20 -14.72 10.45
C LYS A 153 8.07 -15.41 9.39
N ILE A 154 7.85 -15.12 8.11
CA ILE A 154 8.64 -15.69 7.00
C ILE A 154 10.08 -15.20 7.08
N LEU A 155 10.30 -13.88 7.13
CA LEU A 155 11.65 -13.30 7.21
C LEU A 155 12.37 -13.72 8.49
N GLY A 156 11.65 -13.82 9.61
CA GLY A 156 12.19 -14.28 10.89
C GLY A 156 12.70 -15.71 10.84
N ASN A 157 12.19 -16.56 9.94
CA ASN A 157 12.80 -17.86 9.67
C ASN A 157 14.12 -17.71 8.91
N PHE A 158 14.18 -16.85 7.88
CA PHE A 158 15.40 -16.62 7.12
C PHE A 158 16.52 -16.02 7.99
N PHE A 159 16.20 -15.09 8.89
CA PHE A 159 17.18 -14.48 9.79
C PHE A 159 17.75 -15.41 10.88
N LYS A 160 17.18 -16.62 11.06
CA LYS A 160 17.84 -17.66 11.86
C LYS A 160 19.06 -18.24 11.16
N SER A 161 19.13 -18.17 9.84
CA SER A 161 20.35 -18.50 9.09
C SER A 161 21.39 -17.41 9.33
N LYS A 162 22.51 -17.79 9.97
CA LYS A 162 23.68 -16.92 10.12
C LYS A 162 24.18 -16.44 8.75
N THR A 163 24.09 -17.30 7.74
CA THR A 163 24.53 -16.99 6.38
C THR A 163 23.67 -15.89 5.76
N PHE A 164 22.34 -16.04 5.81
CA PHE A 164 21.41 -15.03 5.32
C PHE A 164 21.58 -13.68 6.04
N THR A 165 21.72 -13.72 7.36
CA THR A 165 22.00 -12.54 8.19
C THR A 165 23.32 -11.87 7.80
N ASN A 166 24.38 -12.64 7.55
CA ASN A 166 25.65 -12.08 7.09
C ASN A 166 25.50 -11.42 5.71
N TYR A 167 24.79 -12.04 4.78
CA TYR A 167 24.56 -11.44 3.45
C TYR A 167 23.75 -10.14 3.54
N TYR A 168 22.78 -10.07 4.46
CA TYR A 168 22.08 -8.82 4.78
C TYR A 168 23.06 -7.74 5.25
N VAL A 169 23.81 -8.03 6.32
CA VAL A 169 24.64 -7.05 7.03
C VAL A 169 25.80 -6.54 6.17
N TYR A 170 26.50 -7.44 5.48
CA TYR A 170 27.75 -7.09 4.80
C TYR A 170 27.58 -6.72 3.33
N TYR A 171 26.46 -7.08 2.70
CA TYR A 171 26.28 -6.87 1.26
C TYR A 171 25.02 -6.05 0.95
N TYR A 172 23.85 -6.49 1.41
CA TYR A 172 22.60 -5.81 1.05
C TYR A 172 22.47 -4.43 1.72
N LYS A 173 22.54 -4.39 3.05
CA LYS A 173 22.38 -3.17 3.87
C LYS A 173 23.26 -2.00 3.43
N PRO A 174 24.58 -2.17 3.22
CA PRO A 174 25.45 -1.06 2.80
C PRO A 174 25.31 -0.68 1.31
N SER A 175 24.87 -1.59 0.44
CA SER A 175 24.93 -1.37 -1.01
C SER A 175 23.58 -0.94 -1.61
N ILE A 176 22.51 -1.64 -1.26
CA ILE A 176 21.18 -1.53 -1.90
C ILE A 176 20.09 -1.19 -0.85
N GLY A 177 20.42 -1.26 0.44
CA GLY A 177 19.51 -1.01 1.54
C GLY A 177 18.95 0.41 1.54
N GLY A 178 17.67 0.55 1.18
CA GLY A 178 16.93 1.78 1.42
C GLY A 178 16.65 1.99 2.92
N GLY A 179 16.68 3.25 3.39
CA GLY A 179 16.48 3.58 4.82
C GLY A 179 15.22 2.94 5.41
N ASN A 180 14.13 2.90 4.65
CA ASN A 180 12.89 2.26 5.09
C ASN A 180 13.03 0.77 5.40
N VAL A 181 13.79 0.04 4.57
CA VAL A 181 14.06 -1.39 4.77
C VAL A 181 14.98 -1.57 5.97
N ILE A 182 16.02 -0.74 6.10
CA ILE A 182 16.96 -0.81 7.21
C ILE A 182 16.25 -0.62 8.55
N ASP A 183 15.41 0.41 8.67
CA ASP A 183 14.65 0.66 9.90
C ASP A 183 13.72 -0.50 10.22
N PHE A 184 13.01 -1.02 9.21
CA PHE A 184 12.11 -2.17 9.39
C PHE A 184 12.87 -3.41 9.89
N MET A 185 14.04 -3.70 9.33
CA MET A 185 14.84 -4.84 9.75
C MET A 185 15.39 -4.65 11.18
N LYS A 186 15.82 -3.43 11.52
CA LYS A 186 16.27 -3.08 12.87
C LYS A 186 15.14 -3.24 13.89
N GLU A 187 13.95 -2.74 13.60
CA GLU A 187 12.78 -2.80 14.47
C GLU A 187 12.30 -4.23 14.74
N ASN A 188 12.34 -5.11 13.73
CA ASN A 188 11.69 -6.42 13.81
C ASN A 188 12.66 -7.59 14.02
N PHE A 189 13.94 -7.44 13.68
CA PHE A 189 14.94 -8.51 13.75
C PHE A 189 16.25 -8.11 14.43
N ASN A 190 16.41 -6.83 14.81
CA ASN A 190 17.62 -6.30 15.46
C ASN A 190 18.90 -6.49 14.62
N VAL A 191 18.82 -6.29 13.30
CA VAL A 191 19.92 -6.41 12.32
C VAL A 191 20.17 -5.14 11.53
#